data_AF-A0A7X9GZ08-F1
#
_entry.id   AF-A0A7X9GZ08-F1
#
_cell.length_a   1.000
_cell.length_b   1.000
_cell.length_c   1.000
_cell.angle_alpha   90.00
_cell.angle_beta   90.00
_cell.angle_gamma   90.00
#
_symmetry.space_group_name_H-M   'P 1'
#
loop_
_entity.id
_entity.type
_entity.pdbx_description
1 polymer ?
#
loop_
_entity_poly.entity_id
_entity_poly.type
_entity_poly.pdbx_seq_one_letter_code
_entity_poly.pdbx_strand_id
1 'polypeptide(L)'
;VQIIIGHHPHVVQPMKVEKELDKIQNVVYYSLGNFISNQQRELTDGGMLAEIVIRKKDEESPVVIDTCSYSLVWVEKTARDEGLHYRLIPWPSDRLPAMEEEDQQRMHLFVKQAEQIINMNN
;
A
#
# COMPACT_ATOMS: atom_id res chain seq x y z
N VAL A 1 17.32 -12.08 6.37
CA VAL A 1 16.57 -11.24 5.42
C VAL A 1 16.01 -10.06 6.20
N GLN A 2 16.25 -8.81 5.77
CA GLN A 2 15.80 -7.60 6.50
C GLN A 2 14.53 -6.97 5.89
N ILE A 3 14.27 -7.20 4.60
CA ILE A 3 13.08 -6.68 3.90
C ILE A 3 12.36 -7.87 3.25
N ILE A 4 11.08 -8.04 3.56
CA ILE A 4 10.20 -9.02 2.95
C ILE A 4 8.98 -8.29 2.38
N ILE A 5 8.71 -8.48 1.09
CA ILE A 5 7.56 -7.90 0.39
C ILE A 5 6.76 -9.04 -0.23
N GLY A 6 5.61 -9.35 0.35
CA GLY A 6 4.64 -10.29 -0.17
C GLY A 6 3.65 -9.64 -1.13
N HIS A 7 3.11 -10.44 -2.04
CA HIS A 7 2.18 -9.98 -3.08
C HIS A 7 0.80 -10.66 -3.02
N HIS A 8 0.71 -11.88 -2.48
CA HIS A 8 -0.55 -12.63 -2.36
C HIS A 8 -0.88 -12.80 -0.87
N PRO A 9 -2.14 -12.61 -0.44
CA PRO A 9 -3.37 -12.49 -1.24
C PRO A 9 -3.56 -11.14 -1.94
N HIS A 10 -4.50 -11.06 -2.89
CA HIS A 10 -4.85 -9.84 -3.66
C HIS A 10 -5.56 -8.74 -2.83
N VAL A 11 -5.29 -8.69 -1.53
CA VAL A 11 -5.80 -7.69 -0.59
C VAL A 11 -4.64 -7.20 0.26
N VAL A 12 -4.76 -5.98 0.77
CA VAL A 12 -3.81 -5.44 1.75
C VAL A 12 -3.77 -6.35 2.98
N GLN A 13 -2.57 -6.60 3.48
CA GLN A 13 -2.31 -7.34 4.71
C GLN A 13 -1.39 -6.53 5.63
N PRO A 14 -1.21 -6.94 6.90
CA PRO A 14 -0.42 -6.18 7.85
C PRO A 14 0.99 -5.84 7.36
N MET A 15 1.50 -4.71 7.84
CA MET A 15 2.91 -4.35 7.77
C MET A 15 3.50 -4.53 9.17
N LYS A 16 4.52 -5.36 9.31
CA LYS A 16 5.22 -5.59 10.58
C LYS A 16 6.61 -4.97 10.52
N VAL A 17 6.97 -4.20 11.54
CA VAL A 17 8.30 -3.62 11.71
C VAL A 17 8.89 -4.12 13.01
N GLU A 18 9.97 -4.88 12.93
CA GLU A 18 10.72 -5.27 14.14
C GLU A 18 11.85 -4.28 14.36
N LYS A 19 11.84 -3.66 15.54
CA LYS A 19 12.85 -2.70 15.97
C LYS A 19 13.62 -3.24 17.17
N GLU A 20 14.91 -2.96 17.19
CA GLU A 20 15.76 -3.14 18.36
C GLU A 20 16.32 -1.78 18.75
N LEU A 21 15.98 -1.32 19.96
CA LEU A 21 16.14 0.08 20.36
C LEU A 21 15.42 0.98 19.33
N ASP A 22 16.17 1.81 18.59
CA ASP A 22 15.65 2.71 17.56
C ASP A 22 15.99 2.27 16.13
N LYS A 23 16.55 1.07 15.95
CA LYS A 23 16.95 0.55 14.64
C LYS A 23 15.93 -0.44 14.09
N ILE A 24 15.55 -0.27 12.83
CA ILE A 24 14.71 -1.24 12.11
C ILE A 24 15.58 -2.45 11.78
N GLN A 25 15.29 -3.59 12.41
CA GLN A 25 15.98 -4.86 12.17
C GLN A 25 15.40 -5.58 10.96
N ASN A 26 14.07 -5.58 10.87
CA ASN A 26 13.38 -6.08 9.69
C ASN A 26 12.04 -5.39 9.47
N VAL A 27 11.58 -5.45 8.22
CA VAL A 27 10.24 -5.02 7.81
C VAL A 27 9.62 -6.10 6.92
N VAL A 28 8.37 -6.42 7.19
CA VAL A 28 7.58 -7.40 6.45
C VAL A 28 6.28 -6.75 6.01
N TYR A 29 6.08 -6.64 4.71
CA TYR A 29 4.80 -6.32 4.09
C TYR A 29 4.17 -7.66 3.68
N TYR A 30 3.18 -8.18 4.42
CA TYR A 30 2.67 -9.54 4.18
C TYR A 30 1.98 -9.67 2.81
N SER A 31 1.24 -8.65 2.41
CA SER A 31 0.72 -8.49 1.06
C SER A 31 0.39 -7.03 0.78
N LEU A 32 0.80 -6.57 -0.39
CA LEU A 32 0.50 -5.23 -0.88
C LEU A 32 -0.91 -5.10 -1.48
N GLY A 33 -1.60 -6.21 -1.78
CA GLY A 33 -2.83 -6.17 -2.55
C GLY A 33 -2.60 -5.81 -4.01
N ASN A 34 -3.59 -5.20 -4.67
CA ASN A 34 -3.54 -4.97 -6.11
C ASN A 34 -3.07 -3.55 -6.44
N PHE A 35 -2.01 -3.43 -7.24
CA PHE A 35 -1.63 -2.14 -7.83
C PHE A 35 -2.60 -1.72 -8.96
N ILE A 36 -3.06 -2.68 -9.77
CA ILE A 36 -4.17 -2.52 -10.72
C ILE A 36 -5.12 -3.69 -10.48
N SER A 37 -6.43 -3.42 -10.41
CA SER A 37 -7.44 -4.44 -10.13
C SER A 37 -8.59 -4.38 -11.12
N ASN A 38 -8.99 -5.56 -11.60
CA ASN A 38 -10.28 -5.78 -12.25
C ASN A 38 -11.18 -6.71 -11.41
N GLN A 39 -10.82 -6.95 -10.14
CA GLN A 39 -11.59 -7.79 -9.22
C GLN A 39 -12.74 -6.97 -8.62
N GLN A 40 -13.89 -7.61 -8.41
CA GLN A 40 -15.07 -7.00 -7.79
C GLN A 40 -15.38 -7.71 -6.47
N ARG A 41 -14.43 -7.65 -5.54
CA ARG A 41 -14.56 -8.21 -4.19
C ARG A 41 -14.11 -7.18 -3.17
N GLU A 42 -14.64 -7.31 -1.96
CA GLU A 42 -14.25 -6.47 -0.84
C GLU A 42 -12.71 -6.41 -0.69
N LEU A 43 -12.17 -5.20 -0.51
CA LEU A 43 -10.74 -4.89 -0.37
C LEU A 43 -9.83 -5.19 -1.57
N THR A 44 -10.38 -5.61 -2.70
CA THR A 44 -9.58 -5.89 -3.91
C THR A 44 -9.47 -4.71 -4.87
N ASP A 45 -10.18 -3.61 -4.59
CA ASP A 45 -10.25 -2.39 -5.41
C ASP A 45 -9.00 -1.48 -5.27
N GLY A 46 -7.97 -1.93 -4.55
CA GLY A 46 -6.77 -1.15 -4.30
C GLY A 46 -5.64 -1.97 -3.68
N GLY A 47 -4.59 -1.25 -3.30
CA GLY A 47 -3.41 -1.83 -2.70
C GLY A 47 -2.60 -0.83 -1.89
N MET A 48 -1.40 -1.27 -1.51
CA MET A 48 -0.41 -0.55 -0.74
C MET A 48 0.84 -0.37 -1.60
N LEU A 49 1.43 0.81 -1.55
CA LEU A 49 2.78 1.08 -2.03
C LEU A 49 3.73 1.04 -0.84
N ALA A 50 4.67 0.09 -0.86
CA ALA A 50 5.72 0.02 0.16
C ALA A 50 6.79 1.08 -0.13
N GLU A 51 7.10 1.90 0.87
CA GLU A 51 8.16 2.90 0.81
C GLU A 51 9.26 2.54 1.80
N ILE A 52 10.46 2.24 1.29
CA ILE A 52 11.59 1.81 2.11
C ILE A 52 12.82 2.62 1.71
N VAL A 53 13.37 3.38 2.65
CA VAL A 53 14.63 4.10 2.46
C VAL A 53 15.75 3.29 3.11
N ILE A 54 16.75 2.93 2.32
CA ILE A 54 17.96 2.26 2.80
C ILE A 54 19.15 3.22 2.73
N ARG A 55 20.04 3.13 3.72
CA ARG A 55 21.26 3.94 3.79
C ARG A 55 22.48 3.05 3.93
N LYS A 56 23.54 3.41 3.19
CA LYS A 56 24.90 2.88 3.40
C LYS A 56 25.83 4.06 3.63
N LYS A 57 26.58 4.05 4.73
CA LYS A 57 27.44 5.18 5.12
C LYS A 57 28.70 5.28 4.25
N ASP A 58 29.34 4.14 4.01
CA ASP A 58 30.56 3.95 3.23
C ASP A 58 30.64 2.48 2.78
N GLU A 59 31.64 2.10 1.98
CA GLU A 59 31.72 0.75 1.39
C GLU A 59 31.84 -0.38 2.43
N GLU A 60 32.51 -0.11 3.56
CA GLU A 60 32.77 -1.06 4.64
C GLU A 60 31.60 -1.16 5.65
N SER A 61 30.71 -0.17 5.66
CA SER A 61 29.57 -0.13 6.57
C SER A 61 28.43 -1.05 6.11
N PRO A 62 27.68 -1.67 7.05
CA PRO A 62 26.47 -2.40 6.71
C PRO A 62 25.40 -1.46 6.14
N VAL A 63 24.58 -1.98 5.22
CA VAL A 63 23.34 -1.32 4.79
C VAL A 63 22.33 -1.39 5.92
N VAL A 64 21.67 -0.27 6.21
CA VAL A 64 20.62 -0.16 7.22
C VAL A 64 19.32 0.34 6.60
N ILE A 65 18.18 -0.07 7.16
CA ILE A 65 16.88 0.51 6.85
C ILE A 65 16.75 1.80 7.65
N ASP A 66 16.61 2.92 6.97
CA ASP A 66 16.45 4.24 7.58
C ASP A 66 14.99 4.50 7.96
N THR A 67 14.10 4.34 6.98
CA THR A 67 12.67 4.45 7.18
C THR A 67 11.94 3.36 6.39
N CYS A 68 10.79 2.96 6.91
CA CYS A 68 9.84 2.14 6.19
C CYS A 68 8.44 2.69 6.47
N SER A 69 7.64 2.85 5.42
CA SER A 69 6.28 3.35 5.50
C SER A 69 5.46 2.80 4.33
N TYR A 70 4.25 3.30 4.16
CA TYR A 70 3.39 2.94 3.05
C TYR A 70 2.49 4.10 2.65
N SER A 71 2.04 4.06 1.41
CA SER A 71 0.84 4.77 0.96
C SER A 71 -0.19 3.77 0.46
N LEU A 72 -1.45 4.17 0.38
CA LEU A 72 -2.50 3.37 -0.25
C LEU A 72 -2.75 3.86 -1.67
N VAL A 73 -3.31 2.99 -2.49
CA VAL A 73 -3.78 3.33 -3.83
C VAL A 73 -5.16 2.71 -4.05
N TRP A 74 -6.09 3.54 -4.50
CA TRP A 74 -7.40 3.12 -4.98
C TRP A 74 -7.39 3.01 -6.50
N VAL A 75 -8.01 1.97 -7.03
CA VAL A 75 -8.16 1.75 -8.47
C VAL A 75 -9.59 2.11 -8.86
N GLU A 76 -9.76 3.31 -9.40
CA GLU A 76 -11.03 3.69 -10.01
C GLU A 76 -11.17 3.02 -11.37
N LYS A 77 -12.29 2.34 -11.59
CA LYS A 77 -12.60 1.63 -12.83
C LYS A 77 -13.79 2.30 -13.51
N THR A 78 -13.58 2.83 -14.71
CA THR A 78 -14.63 3.45 -15.53
C THR A 78 -14.78 2.74 -16.87
N ALA A 79 -16.00 2.55 -17.34
CA ALA A 79 -16.27 2.07 -18.70
C ALA A 79 -16.39 3.26 -19.66
N ARG A 80 -15.71 3.19 -20.80
CA ARG A 80 -15.77 4.15 -21.91
C ARG A 80 -16.00 3.41 -23.22
N ASP A 81 -16.33 4.13 -24.29
CA ASP A 81 -16.60 3.54 -25.62
C ASP A 81 -15.44 2.67 -26.15
N GLU A 82 -14.22 2.99 -25.73
CA GLU A 82 -12.95 2.33 -26.09
C GLU A 82 -12.53 1.20 -25.13
N GLY A 83 -13.34 0.92 -24.10
CA GLY A 83 -13.13 -0.19 -23.16
C GLY A 83 -13.07 0.24 -21.70
N LEU A 84 -12.42 -0.58 -20.87
CA LEU A 84 -12.26 -0.31 -19.44
C LEU A 84 -11.03 0.56 -19.20
N HIS A 85 -11.22 1.68 -18.50
CA HIS A 85 -10.18 2.58 -18.06
C HIS A 85 -9.97 2.42 -16.56
N TYR A 86 -8.70 2.34 -16.16
CA TYR A 86 -8.29 2.23 -14.75
C TYR A 86 -7.47 3.45 -14.39
N ARG A 87 -7.85 4.15 -13.32
CA ARG A 87 -7.14 5.30 -12.79
C ARG A 87 -6.68 4.99 -11.37
N LEU A 88 -5.38 5.15 -11.15
CA LEU A 88 -4.78 5.00 -9.83
C LEU A 88 -4.89 6.31 -9.06
N ILE A 89 -5.48 6.24 -7.87
CA ILE A 89 -5.70 7.39 -7.00
C ILE A 89 -4.92 7.14 -5.71
N PRO A 90 -3.81 7.85 -5.47
CA PRO A 90 -3.02 7.67 -4.26
C PRO A 90 -3.77 8.21 -3.03
N TRP A 91 -3.52 7.58 -1.87
CA TRP A 91 -4.01 8.03 -0.59
C TRP A 91 -2.90 7.93 0.49
N PRO A 92 -2.69 8.95 1.33
CA PRO A 92 -3.35 10.27 1.29
C PRO A 92 -2.93 11.08 0.05
N SER A 93 -3.77 12.04 -0.36
CA SER A 93 -3.46 12.97 -1.45
C SER A 93 -4.09 14.34 -1.21
N ASP A 94 -3.32 15.40 -1.47
CA ASP A 94 -3.79 16.79 -1.37
C ASP A 94 -4.75 17.17 -2.51
N ARG A 95 -4.78 16.38 -3.58
CA ARG A 95 -5.55 16.68 -4.79
C ARG A 95 -6.19 15.43 -5.35
N LEU A 96 -7.34 15.08 -4.78
CA LEU A 96 -8.21 14.05 -5.35
C LEU A 96 -8.82 14.54 -6.67
N PRO A 97 -8.91 13.66 -7.69
CA PRO A 97 -9.64 13.99 -8.91
C PRO A 97 -11.15 14.07 -8.64
N ALA A 98 -11.91 14.66 -9.57
CA ALA A 98 -13.36 14.51 -9.57
C ALA A 98 -13.73 13.03 -9.78
N MET A 99 -14.65 12.54 -8.95
CA MET A 99 -15.13 11.16 -8.90
C MET A 99 -16.63 11.17 -8.57
N GLU A 100 -17.35 10.15 -9.01
CA GLU A 100 -18.74 9.93 -8.61
C GLU A 100 -18.85 9.69 -7.09
N GLU A 101 -19.98 10.06 -6.48
CA GLU A 101 -20.17 9.95 -5.03
C GLU A 101 -20.00 8.51 -4.53
N GLU A 102 -20.47 7.53 -5.31
CA GLU A 102 -20.33 6.11 -5.00
C GLU A 102 -18.84 5.68 -4.93
N ASP A 103 -18.03 6.10 -5.91
CA ASP A 103 -16.60 5.77 -5.95
C ASP A 103 -15.84 6.43 -4.79
N GLN A 104 -16.23 7.66 -4.40
CA GLN A 104 -15.67 8.33 -3.23
C GLN A 104 -15.97 7.55 -1.94
N GLN A 105 -17.23 7.12 -1.76
CA GLN A 105 -17.63 6.34 -0.59
C GLN A 105 -16.89 5.00 -0.52
N ARG A 106 -16.75 4.30 -1.66
CA ARG A 106 -16.02 3.04 -1.74
C ARG A 106 -14.52 3.21 -1.49
N MET A 107 -13.90 4.26 -2.04
CA MET A 107 -12.51 4.60 -1.77
C MET A 107 -12.28 4.84 -0.28
N HIS A 108 -13.12 5.65 0.37
CA HIS A 108 -13.01 5.91 1.80
C HIS A 108 -13.21 4.66 2.66
N LEU A 109 -14.14 3.78 2.27
CA LEU A 109 -14.34 2.51 2.94
C LEU A 109 -13.10 1.61 2.82
N PHE A 110 -12.55 1.48 1.60
CA PHE A 110 -11.32 0.73 1.37
C PHE A 110 -10.16 1.26 2.20
N VAL A 111 -9.91 2.57 2.17
CA VAL A 111 -8.86 3.21 2.96
C VAL A 111 -9.01 2.87 4.43
N LYS A 112 -10.21 3.10 4.98
CA LYS A 112 -10.50 2.85 6.40
C LYS A 112 -10.22 1.40 6.78
N GLN A 113 -10.69 0.44 5.98
CA GLN A 113 -10.50 -0.98 6.27
C GLN A 113 -9.05 -1.42 6.07
N ALA A 114 -8.36 -0.92 5.04
CA ALA A 114 -6.95 -1.19 4.80
C ALA A 114 -6.09 -0.67 5.96
N GLU A 115 -6.32 0.57 6.42
CA GLU A 115 -5.65 1.13 7.59
C GLU A 115 -5.90 0.31 8.87
N GLN A 116 -7.13 -0.19 9.07
CA GLN A 116 -7.44 -1.10 10.18
C GLN A 116 -6.63 -2.40 10.09
N ILE A 117 -6.56 -3.03 8.92
CA ILE A 117 -5.79 -4.27 8.70
C ILE A 117 -4.30 -4.03 8.93
N ILE A 118 -3.77 -2.92 8.43
CA ILE A 118 -2.35 -2.61 8.57
C ILE A 118 -1.96 -2.42 10.04
N ASN A 119 -2.84 -1.79 10.81
CA ASN A 119 -2.61 -1.47 12.21
C ASN A 119 -3.08 -2.56 13.19
N MET A 120 -3.69 -3.65 12.72
CA MET A 120 -4.22 -4.72 13.59
C MET A 120 -3.16 -5.46 14.42
N ASN A 121 -1.87 -5.32 14.10
CA ASN A 121 -0.76 -6.01 14.77
C ASN A 121 0.47 -5.10 15.05
N ASN A 122 0.30 -3.78 14.99
CA ASN A 122 1.36 -2.81 15.33
C ASN A 122 1.24 -2.33 16.78
#